data_AF-A0A972XRD5-F1
#
_entry.id   AF-A0A972XRD5-F1
#
_cell.length_a   1.000
_cell.length_b   1.000
_cell.length_c   1.000
_cell.angle_alpha   90.00
_cell.angle_beta   90.00
_cell.angle_gamma   90.00
#
_symmetry.space_group_name_H-M   'P 1'
#
loop_
_entity.id
_entity.type
_entity.pdbx_description
1 polymer ?
#
loop_
_entity_poly.entity_id
_entity_poly.type
_entity_poly.pdbx_seq_one_letter_code
_entity_poly.pdbx_strand_id
1 'polypeptide(L)'
;MKILAGIIGGLIVAILGAIVIAVGGASKPSSGANYGAIAFFALWVVGVVVAVTAPSAGKAWRRLLITSGVLSFMLPLSAIVFTGSQVAGTLEKGGEYAGAATAGAAIGGGMISGFMGILGVFLGAVFLVIGLLVGRDKQIVYVQTTPPGKSET
;
A
#
# COMPACT_ATOMS: atom_id res chain seq x y z
N MET A 1 19.86 -11.76 4.16
CA MET A 1 18.38 -11.71 3.96
C MET A 1 17.75 -10.32 4.03
N LYS A 2 18.30 -9.31 4.74
CA LYS A 2 17.71 -7.95 4.79
C LYS A 2 17.64 -7.27 3.41
N ILE A 3 18.70 -7.41 2.63
CA ILE A 3 18.77 -6.87 1.25
C ILE A 3 17.69 -7.50 0.37
N LEU A 4 17.48 -8.82 0.48
CA LEU A 4 16.41 -9.52 -0.25
C LEU A 4 15.02 -9.00 0.15
N ALA A 5 14.78 -8.76 1.44
CA ALA A 5 13.55 -8.14 1.92
C ALA A 5 13.36 -6.72 1.35
N GLY A 6 14.44 -5.93 1.25
CA GLY A 6 14.41 -4.60 0.66
C GLY A 6 14.14 -4.60 -0.83
N ILE A 7 14.78 -5.49 -1.58
CA ILE A 7 14.58 -5.60 -3.03
C ILE A 7 13.15 -6.04 -3.33
N ILE A 8 12.68 -7.14 -2.72
CA ILE A 8 11.36 -7.71 -3.01
C ILE A 8 10.25 -6.90 -2.35
N GLY A 9 10.33 -6.67 -1.04
CA GLY A 9 9.32 -5.91 -0.32
C GLY A 9 9.28 -4.44 -0.73
N GLY A 10 10.44 -3.84 -1.04
CA GLY A 10 10.49 -2.50 -1.60
C GLY A 10 9.88 -2.43 -3.00
N LEU A 11 10.02 -3.48 -3.81
CA LEU A 11 9.37 -3.56 -5.13
C LEU A 11 7.85 -3.60 -5.00
N ILE A 12 7.30 -4.35 -4.02
CA ILE A 12 5.86 -4.36 -3.75
C ILE A 12 5.36 -2.95 -3.37
N VAL A 13 6.05 -2.28 -2.45
CA VAL A 13 5.74 -0.90 -2.04
C VAL A 13 5.79 0.04 -3.25
N ALA A 14 6.82 -0.09 -4.08
CA ALA A 14 7.01 0.74 -5.27
C ALA A 14 5.89 0.56 -6.29
N ILE A 15 5.51 -0.68 -6.59
CA ILE A 15 4.41 -0.98 -7.52
C ILE A 15 3.11 -0.39 -7.00
N LEU A 16 2.75 -0.65 -5.74
CA LEU A 16 1.50 -0.17 -5.16
C LEU A 16 1.46 1.36 -5.11
N GLY A 17 2.53 1.99 -4.65
CA GLY A 17 2.59 3.44 -4.57
C GLY A 17 2.60 4.12 -5.93
N ALA A 18 3.27 3.53 -6.92
CA ALA A 18 3.22 4.00 -8.30
C ALA A 18 1.81 3.92 -8.89
N ILE A 19 1.07 2.83 -8.62
CA ILE A 19 -0.33 2.71 -9.04
C ILE A 19 -1.20 3.78 -8.36
N VAL A 20 -1.07 3.97 -7.05
CA VAL A 20 -1.82 5.00 -6.30
C VAL A 20 -1.58 6.39 -6.90
N ILE A 21 -0.32 6.74 -7.17
CA ILE A 21 0.06 8.05 -7.72
C ILE A 21 -0.36 8.19 -9.18
N ALA A 22 -0.17 7.15 -9.99
CA ALA A 22 -0.55 7.16 -11.40
C ALA A 22 -2.07 7.30 -11.56
N VAL A 23 -2.86 6.52 -10.81
CA VAL A 23 -4.33 6.59 -10.88
C VAL A 23 -4.84 7.90 -10.29
N GLY A 24 -4.37 8.31 -9.11
CA GLY A 24 -4.78 9.59 -8.52
C GLY A 24 -4.36 10.81 -9.35
N GLY A 25 -3.24 10.73 -10.07
CA GLY A 25 -2.71 11.76 -10.94
C GLY A 25 -3.17 11.69 -12.40
N ALA A 26 -3.94 10.67 -12.79
CA ALA A 26 -4.36 10.45 -14.18
C ALA A 26 -5.34 11.51 -14.71
N SER A 27 -5.80 12.43 -13.86
CA SER A 27 -6.55 13.62 -14.28
C SER A 27 -5.72 14.57 -15.17
N LYS A 28 -4.38 14.47 -15.15
CA LYS A 28 -3.47 15.28 -15.98
C LYS A 28 -2.69 14.38 -16.97
N PRO A 29 -3.09 14.34 -18.26
CA PRO A 29 -2.52 13.41 -19.26
C PRO A 29 -1.01 13.55 -19.48
N SER A 30 -0.47 14.76 -19.39
CA SER A 30 0.97 15.05 -19.59
C SER A 30 1.86 14.65 -18.41
N SER A 31 1.26 14.18 -17.32
CA SER A 31 1.88 14.17 -16.00
C SER A 31 1.77 12.82 -15.29
N GLY A 32 0.63 12.13 -15.40
CA GLY A 32 0.36 10.91 -14.62
C GLY A 32 1.39 9.78 -14.81
N ALA A 33 1.82 9.52 -16.05
CA ALA A 33 2.79 8.46 -16.35
C ALA A 33 4.20 8.78 -15.81
N ASN A 34 4.66 10.03 -16.00
CA ASN A 34 5.98 10.45 -15.53
C ASN A 34 6.04 10.48 -13.99
N TYR A 35 4.99 10.98 -13.33
CA TYR A 35 4.92 10.97 -11.87
C TYR A 35 4.83 9.55 -11.30
N GLY A 36 4.12 8.63 -11.96
CA GLY A 36 4.08 7.23 -11.57
C GLY A 36 5.46 6.55 -11.64
N ALA A 37 6.20 6.78 -12.73
CA ALA A 37 7.55 6.23 -12.90
C ALA A 37 8.55 6.80 -11.89
N ILE A 38 8.53 8.12 -11.66
CA ILE A 38 9.39 8.76 -10.65
C ILE A 38 9.06 8.22 -9.26
N ALA A 39 7.78 8.13 -8.93
CA ALA A 39 7.32 7.59 -7.66
C ALA A 39 7.74 6.13 -7.46
N PHE A 40 7.68 5.31 -8.52
CA PHE A 40 8.14 3.92 -8.48
C PHE A 40 9.61 3.84 -8.03
N PHE A 41 10.52 4.52 -8.72
CA PHE A 41 11.94 4.45 -8.38
C PHE A 41 12.23 5.07 -7.01
N ALA A 42 11.59 6.19 -6.67
CA ALA A 42 11.75 6.82 -5.37
C ALA A 42 11.30 5.90 -4.22
N LEU A 43 10.11 5.32 -4.32
CA LEU A 43 9.58 4.41 -3.32
C LEU A 43 10.35 3.10 -3.24
N TRP A 44 10.87 2.60 -4.36
CA TRP A 44 11.72 1.42 -4.37
C TRP A 44 13.02 1.64 -3.59
N VAL A 45 13.71 2.76 -3.86
CA VAL A 45 14.93 3.14 -3.12
C VAL A 45 14.63 3.32 -1.64
N VAL A 46 13.53 4.00 -1.29
CA VAL A 46 13.09 4.15 0.10
C VAL A 46 12.83 2.78 0.74
N GLY A 47 12.19 1.85 0.02
CA GLY A 47 11.93 0.48 0.50
C GLY A 47 13.23 -0.29 0.80
N VAL A 48 14.23 -0.16 -0.07
CA VAL A 48 15.56 -0.74 0.15
C VAL A 48 16.23 -0.13 1.38
N VAL A 49 16.19 1.20 1.53
CA VAL A 49 16.77 1.90 2.70
C VAL A 49 16.08 1.48 4.00
N VAL A 50 14.75 1.38 4.02
CA VAL A 50 13.96 0.92 5.18
C VAL A 50 14.34 -0.50 5.59
N ALA A 51 14.66 -1.37 4.63
CA ALA A 51 15.04 -2.74 4.90
C ALA A 51 16.47 -2.87 5.46
N VAL A 52 17.42 -2.11 4.92
CA VAL A 52 18.83 -2.14 5.35
C VAL A 52 18.99 -1.54 6.75
N THR A 53 18.23 -0.49 7.05
CA THR A 53 18.21 0.17 8.38
C THR A 53 17.44 -0.61 9.46
N ALA A 54 16.78 -1.71 9.11
CA ALA A 54 16.03 -2.50 10.07
C ALA A 54 16.95 -3.35 10.99
N PRO A 55 16.62 -3.49 12.29
CA PRO A 55 17.44 -4.27 13.23
C PRO A 55 17.57 -5.75 12.84
N SER A 56 16.51 -6.36 12.31
CA SER A 56 16.48 -7.76 11.86
C SER A 56 15.72 -7.90 10.54
N ALA A 57 15.93 -9.02 9.84
CA ALA A 57 15.22 -9.31 8.58
C ALA A 57 13.69 -9.42 8.78
N GLY A 58 13.24 -9.98 9.91
CA GLY A 58 11.82 -10.00 10.26
C GLY A 58 11.23 -8.60 10.45
N LYS A 59 11.97 -7.69 11.09
CA LYS A 59 11.55 -6.29 11.26
C LYS A 59 11.53 -5.52 9.94
N ALA A 60 12.42 -5.84 9.00
CA ALA A 60 12.40 -5.28 7.64
C ALA A 60 11.11 -5.66 6.89
N TRP A 61 10.79 -6.96 6.85
CA TRP A 61 9.56 -7.46 6.22
C TRP A 61 8.30 -6.88 6.87
N ARG A 62 8.26 -6.81 8.21
CA ARG A 62 7.15 -6.18 8.93
C ARG A 62 6.90 -4.74 8.47
N ARG A 63 7.95 -3.91 8.41
CA ARG A 63 7.82 -2.50 7.97
C ARG A 63 7.28 -2.41 6.54
N LEU A 64 7.88 -3.15 5.61
CA LEU A 64 7.51 -3.10 4.18
C LEU A 64 6.10 -3.64 3.91
N LEU A 65 5.70 -4.72 4.59
CA LEU A 65 4.35 -5.29 4.45
C LEU A 65 3.28 -4.38 5.06
N ILE A 66 3.55 -3.76 6.22
CA ILE A 66 2.62 -2.79 6.79
C ILE A 66 2.49 -1.58 5.85
N THR A 67 3.59 -1.04 5.32
CA THR A 67 3.55 0.06 4.34
C THR A 67 2.78 -0.35 3.08
N SER A 68 2.98 -1.56 2.57
CA SER A 68 2.24 -2.10 1.43
C SER A 68 0.75 -2.21 1.74
N GLY A 69 0.38 -2.67 2.94
CA GLY A 69 -1.01 -2.74 3.38
C GLY A 69 -1.68 -1.36 3.43
N VAL A 70 -0.99 -0.35 3.97
CA VAL A 70 -1.47 1.03 3.98
C VAL A 70 -1.67 1.55 2.56
N LEU A 71 -0.69 1.34 1.66
CA LEU A 71 -0.81 1.76 0.26
C LEU A 71 -1.97 1.05 -0.47
N SER A 72 -2.21 -0.22 -0.19
CA SER A 72 -3.37 -0.94 -0.73
C SER A 72 -4.69 -0.32 -0.30
N PHE A 73 -4.82 0.13 0.96
CA PHE A 73 -5.99 0.89 1.39
C PHE A 73 -6.10 2.29 0.77
N MET A 74 -5.02 2.84 0.21
CA MET A 74 -5.08 4.08 -0.57
C MET A 74 -5.56 3.87 -2.01
N LEU A 75 -5.54 2.64 -2.54
CA LEU A 75 -6.05 2.34 -3.89
C LEU A 75 -7.53 2.75 -4.07
N PRO A 76 -8.49 2.37 -3.20
CA PRO A 76 -9.88 2.84 -3.33
C PRO A 76 -9.97 4.37 -3.37
N LEU A 77 -9.22 5.06 -2.51
CA LEU A 77 -9.22 6.52 -2.45
C LEU A 77 -8.70 7.13 -3.76
N SER A 78 -7.61 6.59 -4.30
CA SER A 78 -7.08 7.04 -5.60
C SER A 78 -8.07 6.84 -6.74
N ALA A 79 -8.83 5.73 -6.72
CA ALA A 79 -9.83 5.44 -7.73
C ALA A 79 -11.05 6.36 -7.62
N ILE A 80 -11.49 6.70 -6.40
CA ILE A 80 -12.57 7.68 -6.18
C ILE A 80 -12.15 9.05 -6.71
N VAL A 81 -10.91 9.49 -6.42
CA VAL A 81 -10.37 10.75 -6.93
C VAL A 81 -10.30 10.74 -8.45
N PHE A 82 -9.82 9.64 -9.04
CA PHE A 82 -9.79 9.47 -10.49
C PHE A 82 -11.18 9.62 -11.11
N THR A 83 -12.17 8.85 -10.64
CA THR A 83 -13.55 8.89 -11.14
C THR A 83 -14.16 10.28 -10.99
N GLY A 84 -14.02 10.90 -9.83
CA GLY A 84 -14.50 12.26 -9.59
C GLY A 84 -13.86 13.28 -10.55
N SER A 85 -12.56 13.16 -10.80
CA SER A 85 -11.85 14.05 -11.71
C SER A 85 -12.28 13.91 -13.18
N GLN A 86 -12.61 12.70 -13.62
CA GLN A 86 -13.10 12.46 -14.98
C GLN A 86 -14.52 13.02 -15.16
N VAL A 87 -15.41 12.79 -14.20
CA VAL A 87 -16.78 13.32 -14.21
C VAL A 87 -16.77 14.86 -14.15
N ALA A 88 -15.94 15.45 -13.30
CA ALA A 88 -15.80 16.92 -13.24
C ALA A 88 -15.24 17.47 -14.56
N GLY A 89 -14.20 16.84 -15.11
CA GLY A 89 -13.58 17.29 -16.36
C GLY A 89 -14.48 17.18 -17.59
N THR A 90 -15.45 16.26 -17.62
CA THR A 90 -16.46 16.19 -18.70
C THR A 90 -17.53 17.25 -18.56
N LEU A 91 -17.91 17.61 -17.32
CA LEU A 91 -18.87 18.68 -17.05
C LEU A 91 -18.30 20.06 -17.42
N GLU A 92 -17.04 20.32 -17.09
CA GLU A 92 -16.38 21.60 -17.39
C GLU A 92 -16.19 21.87 -18.89
N LYS A 93 -15.91 20.82 -19.68
CA LYS A 93 -15.66 20.98 -21.12
C LYS A 93 -16.90 21.38 -21.92
N GLY A 94 -18.10 21.07 -21.42
CA GLY A 94 -19.37 21.36 -22.10
C GLY A 94 -19.49 20.72 -23.50
N GLY A 95 -20.69 20.71 -24.07
CA GLY A 95 -20.92 20.26 -25.44
C GLY A 95 -22.19 19.43 -25.63
N GLU A 96 -22.55 19.21 -26.90
CA GLU A 96 -23.77 18.50 -27.33
C GLU A 96 -23.88 17.07 -26.77
N TYR A 97 -22.73 16.43 -26.51
CA TYR A 97 -22.65 15.08 -25.94
C TYR A 97 -22.15 15.04 -24.49
N ALA A 98 -22.08 16.17 -23.79
CA ALA A 98 -21.51 16.24 -22.44
C ALA A 98 -22.26 15.36 -21.42
N GLY A 99 -23.58 15.23 -21.56
CA GLY A 99 -24.40 14.33 -20.73
C GLY A 99 -24.04 12.86 -20.92
N ALA A 100 -23.90 12.41 -22.18
CA ALA A 100 -23.51 11.03 -22.50
C ALA A 100 -22.06 10.74 -22.07
N ALA A 101 -21.14 11.69 -22.28
CA ALA A 101 -19.75 11.57 -21.84
C ALA A 101 -19.62 11.49 -20.31
N THR A 102 -20.40 12.30 -19.59
CA THR A 102 -20.42 12.29 -18.11
C THR A 102 -21.01 10.99 -17.57
N ALA A 103 -22.10 10.50 -18.18
CA ALA A 103 -22.66 9.19 -17.82
C ALA A 103 -21.66 8.05 -18.07
N GLY A 104 -20.96 8.07 -19.21
CA GLY A 104 -19.90 7.11 -19.52
C GLY A 104 -18.74 7.18 -18.52
N ALA A 105 -18.28 8.38 -18.16
CA ALA A 105 -17.23 8.59 -17.17
C ALA A 105 -17.64 8.11 -15.76
N ALA A 106 -18.90 8.33 -15.37
CA ALA A 106 -19.43 7.87 -14.11
C ALA A 106 -19.53 6.34 -14.05
N ILE A 107 -20.01 5.69 -15.12
CA ILE A 107 -20.11 4.23 -15.19
C ILE A 107 -18.71 3.59 -15.22
N GLY A 108 -17.86 4.02 -16.16
CA GLY A 108 -16.50 3.47 -16.31
C GLY A 108 -15.64 3.72 -15.08
N GLY A 109 -15.69 4.93 -14.54
CA GLY A 109 -15.03 5.28 -13.28
C GLY A 109 -15.58 4.49 -12.10
N GLY A 110 -16.91 4.33 -12.00
CA GLY A 110 -17.54 3.51 -10.96
C GLY A 110 -17.08 2.05 -10.98
N MET A 111 -16.91 1.46 -12.16
CA MET A 111 -16.36 0.11 -12.31
C MET A 111 -14.90 0.02 -11.81
N ILE A 112 -14.06 0.99 -12.19
CA ILE A 112 -12.65 1.05 -11.75
C ILE A 112 -12.58 1.27 -10.23
N SER A 113 -13.37 2.21 -9.69
CA SER A 113 -13.48 2.47 -8.25
C SER A 113 -13.94 1.25 -7.47
N GLY A 114 -14.95 0.54 -7.96
CA GLY A 114 -15.45 -0.69 -7.34
C GLY A 114 -14.39 -1.79 -7.31
N PHE A 115 -13.74 -2.04 -8.45
CA PHE A 115 -12.70 -3.06 -8.56
C PHE A 115 -11.47 -2.74 -7.70
N MET A 116 -10.95 -1.51 -7.78
CA MET A 116 -9.84 -1.06 -6.93
C MET A 116 -10.22 -1.02 -5.45
N GLY A 117 -11.49 -0.80 -5.11
CA GLY A 117 -11.96 -0.88 -3.74
C GLY A 117 -11.88 -2.29 -3.17
N ILE A 118 -12.39 -3.28 -3.89
CA ILE A 118 -12.32 -4.69 -3.45
C ILE A 118 -10.86 -5.13 -3.36
N LEU A 119 -10.06 -4.87 -4.40
CA LEU A 119 -8.65 -5.25 -4.40
C LEU A 119 -7.87 -4.55 -3.30
N GLY A 120 -8.04 -3.24 -3.13
CA GLY A 120 -7.31 -2.47 -2.14
C GLY A 120 -7.61 -2.89 -0.71
N VAL A 121 -8.89 -3.14 -0.39
CA VAL A 121 -9.29 -3.62 0.93
C VAL A 121 -8.79 -5.04 1.18
N PHE A 122 -8.98 -5.95 0.23
CA PHE A 122 -8.56 -7.34 0.38
C PHE A 122 -7.03 -7.47 0.51
N LEU A 123 -6.30 -6.85 -0.41
CA LEU A 123 -4.84 -6.86 -0.43
C LEU A 123 -4.27 -6.11 0.79
N GLY A 124 -4.92 -5.00 1.19
CA GLY A 124 -4.60 -4.26 2.40
C GLY A 124 -4.72 -5.13 3.65
N ALA A 125 -5.84 -5.83 3.81
CA ALA A 125 -6.05 -6.74 4.93
C ALA A 125 -5.00 -7.87 4.96
N VAL A 126 -4.72 -8.50 3.82
CA VAL A 126 -3.72 -9.58 3.72
C VAL A 126 -2.33 -9.09 4.11
N PHE A 127 -1.86 -7.98 3.53
CA PHE A 127 -0.54 -7.46 3.87
C PHE A 127 -0.43 -6.98 5.31
N LEU A 128 -1.50 -6.40 5.86
CA LEU A 128 -1.53 -5.93 7.24
C LEU A 128 -1.50 -7.11 8.21
N VAL A 129 -2.30 -8.16 7.98
CA VAL A 129 -2.28 -9.39 8.78
C VAL A 129 -0.90 -10.05 8.74
N ILE A 130 -0.34 -10.29 7.54
CA ILE A 130 1.00 -10.92 7.42
C ILE A 130 2.06 -10.01 8.05
N GLY A 131 2.02 -8.70 7.78
CA GLY A 131 2.97 -7.73 8.31
C GLY A 131 2.95 -7.64 9.84
N LEU A 132 1.79 -7.76 10.48
CA LEU A 132 1.67 -7.79 11.94
C LEU A 132 2.15 -9.10 12.57
N LEU A 133 2.02 -10.22 11.86
CA LEU A 133 2.47 -11.53 12.32
C LEU A 133 3.98 -11.72 12.15
N VAL A 134 4.57 -11.16 11.09
CA VAL A 134 6.00 -11.28 10.81
C VAL A 134 6.85 -10.42 11.75
N GLY A 135 7.96 -10.98 12.24
CA GLY A 135 8.95 -10.22 12.99
C GLY A 135 8.53 -9.80 14.40
N ARG A 136 7.50 -10.46 14.99
CA ARG A 136 7.22 -10.35 16.42
C ARG A 136 8.38 -10.95 17.21
N ASP A 137 8.88 -10.19 18.18
CA ASP A 137 9.85 -10.70 19.14
C ASP A 137 9.14 -11.72 20.05
N LYS A 138 9.70 -12.91 20.22
CA LYS A 138 9.17 -13.92 21.15
C LYS A 138 9.39 -13.39 22.56
N GLN A 139 8.31 -13.04 23.25
CA GLN A 139 8.38 -12.64 24.66
C GLN A 139 8.61 -13.91 25.50
N ILE A 140 9.86 -14.17 25.88
CA ILE A 140 10.21 -15.28 26.77
C ILE A 140 9.94 -14.82 28.20
N VAL A 141 8.89 -15.35 28.81
CA VAL A 141 8.58 -15.12 30.22
C VAL A 141 9.38 -16.13 31.03
N TYR A 142 10.42 -15.66 31.73
CA TYR A 142 11.16 -16.50 32.67
C TYR A 142 10.37 -16.60 33.97
N VAL A 143 9.80 -17.78 34.24
CA VAL A 143 9.20 -18.08 35.54
C VAL A 143 10.33 -18.58 36.44
N GLN A 144 10.77 -17.75 37.40
CA GLN A 144 11.66 -18.23 38.46
C GLN A 144 10.86 -19.12 39.41
N THR A 145 11.14 -20.43 39.40
CA THR A 145 10.67 -21.33 40.45
C THR A 145 11.56 -21.15 41.68
N THR A 146 10.97 -20.75 42.82
CA THR A 146 11.64 -20.74 44.13
C THR A 146 12.24 -22.13 44.41
N PRO A 147 13.51 -22.24 44.84
CA PRO A 147 14.09 -23.52 45.22
C PRO A 147 13.25 -24.15 46.35
N PRO A 148 12.88 -25.44 46.27
CA PRO A 148 12.28 -26.12 47.41
C PRO A 148 13.30 -26.11 48.54
N GLY A 149 13.03 -25.30 49.56
CA GLY A 149 13.84 -25.20 50.77
C GLY A 149 14.02 -26.58 51.38
N LYS A 150 15.26 -26.89 51.77
CA LYS A 150 15.59 -28.04 52.60
C LYS A 150 14.64 -28.04 53.80
N SER A 151 13.85 -29.11 53.94
CA SER A 151 13.20 -29.43 55.20
C SER A 151 14.31 -29.65 56.23
N GLU A 152 14.49 -28.69 57.12
CA GLU A 152 15.27 -28.91 58.33
C GLU A 152 14.54 -29.93 59.21
N THR A 153 15.33 -30.91 59.63
CA THR A 153 15.02 -32.07 60.48
C THR A 153 14.53 -31.70 61.85
#